data_AF-A0AAD9Y637-F1
#
_entry.id   AF-A0AAD9Y637-F1
#
_cell.length_a   1.000
_cell.length_b   1.000
_cell.length_c   1.000
_cell.angle_alpha   90.00
_cell.angle_beta   90.00
_cell.angle_gamma   90.00
#
_symmetry.space_group_name_H-M   'P 1'
#
loop_
_entity.id
_entity.type
_entity.pdbx_description
1 polymer ?
#
loop_
_entity_poly.entity_id
_entity_poly.type
_entity_poly.pdbx_seq_one_letter_code
_entity_poly.pdbx_strand_id
1 'polypeptide(L)'
;MAEVIGIVGSVVGILAGAELAYQKLRSIKGLPEAFAEVALRVPLAQQILRDVEARSQEASEEAANAVLPIVKSCKGNAETLRTTLEKLSPGESTSAWNLHVDRYISLIKSRGKKGRVEDLMKKILEDIYTLASHRSINAASSEQLDSLKEAIEKVGEVKNSVPDELLEDGTRVSISHGGQGPMLNQVGDYTTTWNSFGSGNINNISGDAHFGATLGQ
;
A
#
# COMPACT_ATOMS: atom_id res chain seq x y z
N MET A 1 -2.53 30.80 8.69
CA MET A 1 -1.23 30.64 8.01
C MET A 1 -0.28 29.68 8.74
N ALA A 2 0.10 29.96 10.01
CA ALA A 2 1.07 29.14 10.76
C ALA A 2 0.72 27.64 10.86
N GLU A 3 -0.57 27.30 10.95
CA GLU A 3 -1.03 25.90 10.95
C GLU A 3 -0.67 25.18 9.64
N VAL A 4 -0.92 25.80 8.48
CA VAL A 4 -0.62 25.19 7.16
C VAL A 4 0.88 24.94 7.02
N ILE A 5 1.70 25.94 7.31
CA ILE A 5 3.18 25.86 7.25
C ILE A 5 3.67 24.72 8.16
N GLY A 6 3.19 24.70 9.42
CA GLY A 6 3.57 23.67 10.37
C GLY A 6 3.16 22.25 9.94
N ILE A 7 1.98 22.09 9.34
CA ILE A 7 1.55 20.80 8.80
C ILE A 7 2.41 20.41 7.60
N VAL A 8 2.68 21.31 6.64
CA VAL A 8 3.53 21.03 5.47
C VAL A 8 4.93 20.59 5.90
N GLY A 9 5.58 21.33 6.80
CA GLY A 9 6.88 20.96 7.35
C GLY A 9 6.85 19.60 8.07
N SER A 10 5.76 19.31 8.79
CA SER A 10 5.53 17.99 9.39
C SER A 10 5.43 16.88 8.33
N VAL A 11 4.75 17.11 7.20
CA VAL A 11 4.65 16.12 6.10
C VAL A 11 6.03 15.82 5.53
N VAL A 12 6.86 16.85 5.29
CA VAL A 12 8.24 16.67 4.81
C VAL A 12 9.03 15.74 5.75
N GLY A 13 8.94 15.98 7.06
CA GLY A 13 9.59 15.14 8.08
C GLY A 13 9.04 13.72 8.14
N ILE A 14 7.73 13.54 7.99
CA ILE A 14 7.10 12.21 7.94
C ILE A 14 7.57 11.43 6.71
N LEU A 15 7.65 12.06 5.54
CA LEU A 15 8.15 11.43 4.31
C LEU A 15 9.62 11.04 4.42
N ALA A 16 10.45 11.85 5.09
CA ALA A 16 11.84 11.48 5.38
C ALA A 16 11.91 10.23 6.28
N GLY A 17 11.04 10.16 7.29
CA GLY A 17 10.91 8.97 8.14
C GLY A 17 10.44 7.74 7.36
N ALA A 18 9.50 7.90 6.42
CA ALA A 18 9.03 6.83 5.55
C ALA A 18 10.17 6.29 4.65
N GLU A 19 10.98 7.16 4.07
CA GLU A 19 12.16 6.77 3.29
C GLU A 19 13.13 5.94 4.13
N LEU A 20 13.47 6.39 5.34
CA LEU A 20 14.34 5.64 6.27
C LEU A 20 13.74 4.28 6.65
N ALA A 21 12.43 4.19 6.83
CA ALA A 21 11.75 2.93 7.09
C ALA A 21 11.85 2.00 5.88
N TYR A 22 11.64 2.50 4.66
CA TYR A 22 11.80 1.74 3.43
C TYR A 22 13.24 1.21 3.25
N GLN A 23 14.27 1.99 3.59
CA GLN A 23 15.67 1.54 3.50
C GLN A 23 15.94 0.29 4.35
N LYS A 24 15.17 0.06 5.42
CA LYS A 24 15.24 -1.17 6.24
C LYS A 24 14.49 -2.34 5.59
N LEU A 25 13.49 -2.08 4.77
CA LEU A 25 12.69 -3.08 4.07
C LEU A 25 13.34 -3.56 2.77
N ARG A 26 14.17 -2.74 2.11
CA ARG A 26 14.72 -3.05 0.77
C ARG A 26 15.53 -4.36 0.70
N SER A 27 16.02 -4.86 1.84
CA SER A 27 16.73 -6.15 1.93
C SER A 27 15.80 -7.37 1.98
N ILE A 28 14.47 -7.17 2.10
CA ILE A 28 13.49 -8.25 2.09
C ILE A 28 13.44 -8.87 0.70
N LYS A 29 13.69 -10.18 0.62
CA LYS A 29 13.66 -10.90 -0.66
C LYS A 29 12.23 -11.00 -1.17
N GLY A 30 11.99 -10.55 -2.40
CA GLY A 30 10.68 -10.59 -3.04
C GLY A 30 9.73 -9.48 -2.59
N LEU A 31 10.25 -8.39 -2.01
CA LEU A 31 9.46 -7.19 -1.73
C LEU A 31 8.78 -6.69 -3.02
N PRO A 32 7.48 -6.36 -3.01
CA PRO A 32 6.79 -5.88 -4.20
C PRO A 32 7.43 -4.60 -4.75
N GLU A 33 7.49 -4.50 -6.07
CA GLU A 33 8.07 -3.35 -6.79
C GLU A 33 7.43 -2.02 -6.40
N ALA A 34 6.13 -2.03 -6.08
CA ALA A 34 5.39 -0.89 -5.53
C ALA A 34 6.13 -0.18 -4.39
N PHE A 35 6.82 -0.89 -3.49
CA PHE A 35 7.57 -0.25 -2.40
C PHE A 35 8.77 0.56 -2.92
N ALA A 36 9.47 0.06 -3.94
CA ALA A 36 10.58 0.77 -4.56
C ALA A 36 10.10 1.99 -5.35
N GLU A 37 9.00 1.85 -6.08
CA GLU A 37 8.37 2.94 -6.81
C GLU A 37 7.93 4.06 -5.85
N VAL A 38 7.32 3.71 -4.72
CA VAL A 38 6.99 4.67 -3.66
C VAL A 38 8.24 5.41 -3.16
N ALA A 39 9.32 4.70 -2.87
CA ALA A 39 10.56 5.32 -2.38
C ALA A 39 11.15 6.32 -3.39
N LEU A 40 11.08 6.02 -4.69
CA LEU A 40 11.55 6.89 -5.76
C LEU A 40 10.82 8.24 -5.79
N ARG A 41 9.57 8.31 -5.34
CA ARG A 41 8.74 9.54 -5.38
C ARG A 41 8.90 10.45 -4.17
N VAL A 42 9.44 9.94 -3.06
CA VAL A 42 9.62 10.72 -1.83
C VAL A 42 10.43 12.01 -2.04
N PRO A 43 11.58 12.00 -2.74
CA PRO A 43 12.38 13.23 -2.91
C PRO A 43 11.63 14.33 -3.67
N LEU A 44 10.91 13.97 -4.74
CA LEU A 44 10.09 14.90 -5.52
C LEU A 44 8.98 15.53 -4.65
N ALA A 45 8.25 14.69 -3.91
CA ALA A 45 7.20 15.13 -3.00
C ALA A 45 7.73 16.11 -1.94
N GLN A 46 8.87 15.79 -1.33
CA GLN A 46 9.50 16.67 -0.33
C GLN A 46 9.98 17.99 -0.91
N GLN A 47 10.56 17.99 -2.11
CA GLN A 47 11.02 19.21 -2.76
C GLN A 47 9.86 20.18 -2.97
N ILE A 48 8.76 19.71 -3.57
CA ILE A 48 7.62 20.57 -3.88
C ILE A 48 6.90 21.02 -2.61
N LEU A 49 6.82 20.17 -1.57
CA LEU A 49 6.27 20.57 -0.28
C LEU A 49 7.09 21.69 0.38
N ARG A 50 8.42 21.70 0.23
CA ARG A 50 9.26 22.82 0.72
C ARG A 50 8.98 24.11 -0.05
N ASP A 51 8.74 24.02 -1.36
CA ASP A 51 8.34 25.19 -2.15
C ASP A 51 6.96 25.71 -1.72
N VAL A 52 6.01 24.80 -1.46
CA VAL A 52 4.69 25.13 -0.89
C VAL A 52 4.83 25.78 0.48
N GLU A 53 5.71 25.27 1.35
CA GLU A 53 5.97 25.84 2.68
C GLU A 53 6.47 27.28 2.58
N ALA A 54 7.47 27.53 1.74
CA ALA A 54 8.04 28.86 1.52
C ALA A 54 6.99 29.85 0.99
N ARG A 55 6.19 29.43 0.01
CA ARG A 55 5.13 30.26 -0.57
C ARG A 55 3.96 30.50 0.37
N SER A 56 3.67 29.54 1.24
CA SER A 56 2.62 29.66 2.25
C SER A 56 2.94 30.70 3.34
N GLN A 57 4.19 31.16 3.46
CA GLN A 57 4.57 32.26 4.34
C GLN A 57 4.03 33.61 3.86
N GLU A 58 3.82 33.76 2.54
CA GLU A 58 3.35 34.99 1.90
C GLU A 58 1.84 34.95 1.56
N ALA A 59 1.18 33.80 1.78
CA ALA A 59 -0.22 33.58 1.44
C ALA A 59 -1.17 34.26 2.43
N SER A 60 -2.37 34.67 2.00
CA SER A 60 -3.38 35.23 2.91
C SER A 60 -3.96 34.17 3.85
N GLU A 61 -4.66 34.61 4.91
CA GLU A 61 -5.32 33.69 5.83
C GLU A 61 -6.46 32.91 5.15
N GLU A 62 -7.22 33.54 4.26
CA GLU A 62 -8.26 32.91 3.46
C GLU A 62 -7.66 31.85 2.53
N ALA A 63 -6.52 32.15 1.90
CA ALA A 63 -5.78 31.21 1.07
C ALA A 63 -5.32 29.99 1.88
N ALA A 64 -4.77 30.23 3.09
CA ALA A 64 -4.35 29.16 3.98
C ALA A 64 -5.54 28.27 4.43
N ASN A 65 -6.69 28.87 4.71
CA ASN A 65 -7.89 28.14 5.11
C ASN A 65 -8.47 27.28 3.98
N ALA A 66 -8.40 27.77 2.73
CA ALA A 66 -8.87 27.02 1.56
C ALA A 66 -8.08 25.72 1.33
N VAL A 67 -6.78 25.72 1.62
CA VAL A 67 -5.91 24.55 1.39
C VAL A 67 -5.77 23.63 2.60
N LEU A 68 -6.20 24.07 3.79
CA LEU A 68 -6.05 23.33 5.04
C LEU A 68 -6.59 21.89 4.98
N PRO A 69 -7.76 21.59 4.37
CA PRO A 69 -8.24 20.22 4.24
C PRO A 69 -7.30 19.33 3.42
N ILE A 70 -6.68 19.89 2.38
CA ILE A 70 -5.78 19.16 1.47
C ILE A 70 -4.48 18.83 2.22
N VAL A 71 -3.91 19.78 2.95
CA VAL A 71 -2.68 19.52 3.75
C VAL A 71 -2.95 18.49 4.85
N LYS A 72 -4.14 18.52 5.49
CA LYS A 72 -4.54 17.51 6.47
C LYS A 72 -4.70 16.12 5.85
N SER A 73 -5.29 16.02 4.64
CA SER A 73 -5.34 14.76 3.86
C SER A 73 -3.92 14.23 3.58
N CYS A 74 -3.05 15.10 3.05
CA CYS A 74 -1.67 14.75 2.71
C CYS A 74 -0.92 14.20 3.92
N LYS A 75 -1.07 14.85 5.08
CA LYS A 75 -0.49 14.40 6.35
C LYS A 75 -1.03 13.04 6.77
N GLY A 76 -2.35 12.83 6.78
CA GLY A 76 -2.92 11.55 7.17
C GLY A 76 -2.47 10.38 6.28
N ASN A 77 -2.33 10.62 4.97
CA ASN A 77 -1.80 9.63 4.03
C ASN A 77 -0.32 9.35 4.28
N ALA A 78 0.50 10.39 4.49
CA ALA A 78 1.93 10.25 4.80
C ALA A 78 2.19 9.53 6.13
N GLU A 79 1.41 9.83 7.18
CA GLU A 79 1.50 9.14 8.47
C GLU A 79 1.16 7.65 8.35
N THR A 80 0.13 7.34 7.57
CA THR A 80 -0.26 5.95 7.30
C THR A 80 0.86 5.22 6.55
N LEU A 81 1.41 5.84 5.51
CA LEU A 81 2.51 5.26 4.74
C LEU A 81 3.71 4.96 5.64
N ARG A 82 4.17 5.94 6.41
CA ARG A 82 5.28 5.78 7.35
C ARG A 82 5.01 4.67 8.37
N THR A 83 3.83 4.69 8.99
CA THR A 83 3.45 3.70 10.01
C THR A 83 3.45 2.30 9.45
N THR A 84 2.93 2.11 8.23
CA THR A 84 2.92 0.82 7.55
C THR A 84 4.35 0.32 7.31
N LEU A 85 5.24 1.17 6.78
CA LEU A 85 6.63 0.81 6.52
C LEU A 85 7.39 0.48 7.82
N GLU A 86 7.23 1.29 8.87
CA GLU A 86 7.87 1.07 10.17
C GLU A 86 7.41 -0.23 10.83
N LYS A 87 6.11 -0.53 10.77
CA LYS A 87 5.56 -1.78 11.31
C LYS A 87 5.98 -3.00 10.50
N LEU A 88 6.35 -2.86 9.24
CA LEU A 88 6.91 -3.96 8.45
C LEU A 88 8.41 -4.16 8.68
N SER A 89 9.08 -3.28 9.43
CA SER A 89 10.52 -3.36 9.65
C SER A 89 10.89 -4.74 10.20
N PRO A 90 11.75 -5.49 9.48
CA PRO A 90 12.14 -6.81 9.92
C PRO A 90 13.04 -6.68 11.15
N GLY A 91 12.79 -7.50 12.18
CA GLY A 91 13.66 -7.59 13.36
C GLY A 91 15.02 -8.22 13.04
N GLU A 92 15.07 -9.06 11.99
CA GLU A 92 16.29 -9.66 11.45
C GLU A 92 16.45 -9.27 9.98
N SER A 93 17.63 -8.80 9.60
CA SER A 93 17.97 -8.55 8.20
C SER A 93 17.88 -9.86 7.41
N THR A 94 17.24 -9.81 6.22
CA THR A 94 17.14 -10.93 5.25
C THR A 94 15.98 -11.93 5.42
N SER A 95 14.79 -11.46 5.81
CA SER A 95 13.56 -12.27 5.73
C SER A 95 12.92 -12.20 4.34
N ALA A 96 12.21 -13.26 3.94
CA ALA A 96 11.46 -13.30 2.68
C ALA A 96 10.08 -12.63 2.81
N TRP A 97 9.59 -11.99 1.75
CA TRP A 97 8.33 -11.23 1.74
C TRP A 97 7.10 -12.03 2.19
N ASN A 98 7.07 -13.33 1.90
CA ASN A 98 5.98 -14.23 2.32
C ASN A 98 5.79 -14.30 3.85
N LEU A 99 6.81 -13.96 4.65
CA LEU A 99 6.71 -13.89 6.11
C LEU A 99 6.04 -12.59 6.60
N HIS A 100 5.96 -11.56 5.74
CA HIS A 100 5.45 -10.23 6.07
C HIS A 100 4.09 -9.93 5.46
N VAL A 101 3.69 -10.68 4.44
CA VAL A 101 2.48 -10.39 3.65
C VAL A 101 1.20 -10.36 4.49
N ASP A 102 1.00 -11.31 5.41
CA ASP A 102 -0.19 -11.34 6.28
C ASP A 102 -0.22 -10.13 7.23
N ARG A 103 0.95 -9.73 7.75
CA ARG A 103 1.09 -8.54 8.57
C ARG A 103 0.79 -7.28 7.75
N TYR A 104 1.31 -7.18 6.54
CA TYR A 104 1.03 -6.07 5.64
C TYR A 104 -0.47 -5.95 5.35
N ILE A 105 -1.12 -7.06 4.96
CA ILE A 105 -2.57 -7.11 4.74
C ILE A 105 -3.32 -6.65 5.98
N SER A 106 -2.97 -7.14 7.16
CA SER A 106 -3.59 -6.72 8.43
C SER A 106 -3.47 -5.21 8.69
N LEU A 107 -2.33 -4.60 8.36
CA LEU A 107 -2.11 -3.15 8.53
C LEU A 107 -2.98 -2.31 7.60
N ILE A 108 -3.20 -2.78 6.37
CA ILE A 108 -3.93 -2.02 5.35
C ILE A 108 -5.42 -2.36 5.29
N LYS A 109 -5.85 -3.48 5.91
CA LYS A 109 -7.23 -3.99 5.80
C LYS A 109 -8.29 -2.97 6.18
N SER A 110 -8.09 -2.21 7.26
CA SER A 110 -9.05 -1.19 7.72
C SER A 110 -9.28 -0.05 6.71
N ARG A 111 -8.36 0.12 5.75
CA ARG A 111 -8.43 1.11 4.66
C ARG A 111 -8.74 0.47 3.30
N GLY A 112 -8.87 -0.86 3.25
CA GLY A 112 -9.03 -1.63 2.03
C GLY A 112 -7.92 -1.34 1.00
N LYS A 113 -8.32 -1.25 -0.27
CA LYS A 113 -7.42 -0.99 -1.41
C LYS A 113 -6.61 0.31 -1.23
N LYS A 114 -7.23 1.36 -0.66
CA LYS A 114 -6.58 2.67 -0.42
C LYS A 114 -5.51 2.65 0.67
N GLY A 115 -5.33 1.52 1.36
CA GLY A 115 -4.29 1.35 2.37
C GLY A 115 -2.95 0.89 1.81
N ARG A 116 -2.88 0.44 0.55
CA ARG A 116 -1.63 -0.02 -0.06
C ARG A 116 -0.62 1.12 -0.19
N VAL A 117 0.66 0.80 -0.16
CA VAL A 117 1.73 1.81 -0.17
C VAL A 117 1.72 2.66 -1.45
N GLU A 118 1.43 2.05 -2.60
CA GLU A 118 1.28 2.72 -3.89
C GLU A 118 0.06 3.65 -3.92
N ASP A 119 -1.08 3.22 -3.38
CA ASP A 119 -2.29 4.04 -3.32
C ASP A 119 -2.12 5.23 -2.37
N LEU A 120 -1.44 5.03 -1.23
CA LEU A 120 -1.11 6.11 -0.30
C LEU A 120 -0.17 7.12 -0.94
N MET A 121 0.89 6.68 -1.62
CA MET A 121 1.82 7.59 -2.30
C MET A 121 1.14 8.33 -3.44
N LYS A 122 0.32 7.65 -4.25
CA LYS A 122 -0.47 8.31 -5.29
C LYS A 122 -1.34 9.42 -4.71
N LYS A 123 -2.05 9.17 -3.61
CA LYS A 123 -2.87 10.18 -2.93
C LYS A 123 -2.05 11.34 -2.38
N ILE A 124 -0.87 11.08 -1.82
CA ILE A 124 0.06 12.13 -1.38
C ILE A 124 0.46 13.02 -2.56
N LEU A 125 0.82 12.43 -3.70
CA LEU A 125 1.22 13.18 -4.90
C LEU A 125 0.04 14.00 -5.49
N GLU A 126 -1.17 13.44 -5.50
CA GLU A 126 -2.39 14.15 -5.91
C GLU A 126 -2.71 15.34 -4.98
N ASP A 127 -2.56 15.15 -3.66
CA ASP A 127 -2.72 16.21 -2.67
C ASP A 127 -1.66 17.32 -2.89
N ILE A 128 -0.39 16.95 -3.10
CA ILE A 128 0.71 17.90 -3.38
C ILE A 128 0.46 18.65 -4.69
N TYR A 129 0.03 17.97 -5.75
CA TYR A 129 -0.32 18.61 -7.02
C TYR A 129 -1.42 19.66 -6.83
N THR A 130 -2.46 19.30 -6.08
CA THR A 130 -3.57 20.21 -5.80
C THR A 130 -3.10 21.43 -4.99
N LEU A 131 -2.24 21.22 -3.98
CA LEU A 131 -1.64 22.30 -3.20
C LEU A 131 -0.76 23.22 -4.04
N ALA A 132 0.16 22.65 -4.80
CA ALA A 132 1.17 23.38 -5.55
C ALA A 132 0.57 24.18 -6.70
N SER A 133 -0.50 23.66 -7.32
CA SER A 133 -1.26 24.32 -8.39
C SER A 133 -2.34 25.30 -7.89
N HIS A 134 -2.62 25.31 -6.57
CA HIS A 134 -3.66 26.16 -6.01
C HIS A 134 -3.31 27.63 -6.25
N ARG A 135 -4.20 28.39 -6.90
CA ARG A 135 -3.93 29.76 -7.38
C ARG A 135 -3.37 30.70 -6.31
N SER A 136 -3.79 30.51 -5.06
CA SER A 136 -3.37 31.36 -3.94
C SER A 136 -1.99 31.00 -3.36
N ILE A 137 -1.44 29.82 -3.68
CA ILE A 137 -0.08 29.43 -3.31
C ILE A 137 0.83 29.49 -4.54
N ASN A 138 0.38 28.89 -5.64
CA ASN A 138 1.06 28.81 -6.94
C ASN A 138 2.56 28.53 -6.77
N ALA A 139 2.87 27.44 -6.06
CA ALA A 139 4.20 27.21 -5.54
C ALA A 139 5.15 26.56 -6.54
N ALA A 140 4.60 25.77 -7.47
CA ALA A 140 5.38 24.95 -8.38
C ALA A 140 5.43 25.54 -9.80
N SER A 141 6.56 25.34 -10.47
CA SER A 141 6.68 25.58 -11.91
C SER A 141 5.83 24.59 -12.71
N SER A 142 5.58 24.90 -13.98
CA SER A 142 4.90 23.96 -14.89
C SER A 142 5.64 22.62 -14.98
N GLU A 143 6.97 22.65 -15.02
CA GLU A 143 7.82 21.46 -15.06
C GLU A 143 7.67 20.59 -13.80
N GLN A 144 7.59 21.19 -12.62
CA GLN A 144 7.34 20.47 -11.36
C GLN A 144 5.93 19.85 -11.33
N LEU A 145 4.92 20.56 -11.84
CA LEU A 145 3.56 20.04 -11.95
C LEU A 145 3.48 18.87 -12.94
N ASP A 146 4.21 18.93 -14.05
CA ASP A 146 4.26 17.83 -15.02
C ASP A 146 5.03 16.63 -14.47
N SER A 147 6.12 16.86 -13.72
CA SER A 147 6.84 15.81 -12.99
C SER A 147 5.94 15.11 -11.96
N LEU A 148 5.04 15.84 -11.29
CA LEU A 148 4.04 15.26 -10.39
C LEU A 148 3.01 14.41 -11.12
N LYS A 149 2.49 14.87 -12.26
CA LYS A 149 1.55 14.08 -13.06
C LYS A 149 2.17 12.78 -13.52
N GLU A 150 3.40 12.84 -14.04
CA GLU A 150 4.16 11.66 -14.45
C GLU A 150 4.39 10.71 -13.26
N ALA A 151 4.69 11.23 -12.08
CA ALA A 151 4.82 10.42 -10.87
C ALA A 151 3.50 9.76 -10.46
N ILE A 152 2.38 10.46 -10.52
CA ILE A 152 1.03 9.94 -10.22
C ILE A 152 0.67 8.81 -11.19
N GLU A 153 0.98 8.99 -12.48
CA GLU A 153 0.75 8.00 -13.53
C GLU A 153 1.59 6.74 -13.28
N LYS A 154 2.90 6.89 -13.12
CA LYS A 154 3.82 5.76 -12.91
C LYS A 154 3.50 4.96 -11.64
N VAL A 155 3.14 5.62 -10.53
CA VAL A 155 2.69 4.93 -9.31
C VAL A 155 1.34 4.23 -9.55
N GLY A 156 0.48 4.74 -10.43
CA GLY A 156 -0.78 4.11 -10.79
C GLY A 156 -0.64 2.90 -11.72
N GLU A 157 0.45 2.81 -12.48
CA GLU A 157 0.75 1.71 -13.39
C GLU A 157 1.48 0.53 -12.70
N VAL A 158 2.09 0.77 -11.53
CA VAL A 158 2.82 -0.26 -10.81
C VAL A 158 1.89 -1.41 -10.44
N LYS A 159 2.39 -2.65 -10.53
CA LYS A 159 1.63 -3.81 -10.08
C LYS A 159 1.30 -3.67 -8.60
N ASN A 160 0.02 -3.83 -8.28
CA ASN A 160 -0.49 -3.79 -6.92
C ASN A 160 0.33 -4.68 -5.96
N SER A 161 0.71 -4.12 -4.83
CA SER A 161 1.49 -4.80 -3.78
C SER A 161 0.71 -5.95 -3.13
N VAL A 162 -0.61 -5.82 -3.07
CA VAL A 162 -1.56 -6.83 -2.62
C VAL A 162 -2.73 -6.88 -3.62
N PRO A 163 -3.11 -8.08 -4.10
CA PRO A 163 -4.29 -8.26 -4.95
C PRO A 163 -5.57 -7.81 -4.26
N ASP A 164 -6.49 -7.28 -5.04
CA ASP A 164 -7.76 -6.74 -4.55
C ASP A 164 -8.58 -7.78 -3.79
N GLU A 165 -8.54 -9.04 -4.23
CA GLU A 165 -9.27 -10.18 -3.66
C GLU A 165 -8.88 -10.46 -2.21
N LEU A 166 -7.65 -10.10 -1.81
CA LEU A 166 -7.18 -10.27 -0.43
C LEU A 166 -7.64 -9.13 0.50
N LEU A 167 -8.18 -8.05 -0.06
CA LEU A 167 -8.62 -6.85 0.66
C LEU A 167 -10.14 -6.69 0.65
N GLU A 168 -10.86 -7.47 -0.17
CA GLU A 168 -12.31 -7.53 -0.17
C GLU A 168 -12.81 -8.36 1.04
N ASP A 169 -13.69 -7.76 1.85
CA ASP A 169 -14.37 -8.47 2.93
C ASP A 169 -15.35 -9.47 2.30
N GLY A 170 -14.95 -10.73 2.19
CA GLY A 170 -15.86 -11.76 1.69
C GLY A 170 -15.27 -13.11 1.29
N THR A 171 -13.96 -13.28 1.12
CA THR A 171 -13.47 -14.56 0.54
C THR A 171 -12.17 -15.06 1.14
N ARG A 172 -12.11 -15.15 2.47
CA ARG A 172 -11.16 -16.04 3.14
C ARG A 172 -11.94 -17.09 3.91
N VAL A 173 -12.23 -18.20 3.24
CA VAL A 173 -12.65 -19.43 3.94
C VAL A 173 -11.38 -20.11 4.44
N SER A 174 -11.04 -19.85 5.71
CA SER A 174 -10.03 -20.65 6.41
C SER A 174 -10.74 -21.89 6.96
N ILE A 175 -10.44 -23.06 6.39
CA ILE A 175 -10.95 -24.33 6.89
C ILE A 175 -9.84 -24.98 7.72
N SER A 176 -9.96 -24.93 9.04
CA SER A 176 -9.08 -25.64 9.96
C SER A 176 -9.75 -26.91 10.48
N HIS A 177 -9.03 -28.03 10.45
CA HIS A 177 -9.46 -29.31 11.00
C HIS A 177 -8.42 -29.78 12.01
N GLY A 178 -8.83 -29.88 13.28
CA GLY A 178 -7.97 -30.35 14.37
C GLY A 178 -8.12 -31.85 14.68
N GLY A 179 -8.88 -32.59 13.85
CA GLY A 179 -9.08 -34.03 14.00
C GLY A 179 -8.06 -34.85 13.21
N GLN A 180 -8.01 -36.16 13.50
CA GLN A 180 -7.35 -37.12 12.63
C GLN A 180 -8.36 -37.64 11.62
N GLY A 181 -8.15 -37.35 10.33
CA GLY A 181 -9.00 -37.83 9.24
C GLY A 181 -8.81 -37.04 7.95
N PRO A 182 -9.27 -37.57 6.80
CA PRO A 182 -9.28 -36.83 5.55
C PRO A 182 -10.21 -35.61 5.61
N MET A 183 -9.80 -34.52 4.98
CA MET A 183 -10.67 -33.37 4.72
C MET A 183 -11.02 -33.30 3.24
N LEU A 184 -12.29 -33.04 2.96
CA LEU A 184 -12.81 -32.82 1.61
C LEU A 184 -13.45 -31.43 1.59
N ASN A 185 -12.80 -30.48 0.93
CA ASN A 185 -13.27 -29.10 0.85
C ASN A 185 -13.70 -28.79 -0.59
N GLN A 186 -14.97 -28.45 -0.77
CA GLN A 186 -15.48 -27.95 -2.05
C GLN A 186 -15.33 -26.43 -2.09
N VAL A 187 -14.71 -25.90 -3.15
CA VAL A 187 -14.39 -24.47 -3.26
C VAL A 187 -14.91 -23.93 -4.60
N GLY A 188 -15.53 -22.74 -4.57
CA GLY A 188 -16.13 -22.11 -5.76
C GLY A 188 -17.48 -22.70 -6.15
N ASP A 189 -17.80 -22.71 -7.45
CA ASP A 189 -19.10 -23.13 -8.01
C ASP A 189 -19.29 -24.66 -8.10
N TYR A 190 -18.87 -25.39 -7.07
CA TYR A 190 -19.05 -26.85 -6.92
C TYR A 190 -18.26 -27.75 -7.88
N THR A 191 -17.39 -27.21 -8.75
CA THR A 191 -16.64 -27.98 -9.76
C THR A 191 -15.21 -28.37 -9.35
N THR A 192 -14.71 -27.83 -8.23
CA THR A 192 -13.34 -28.07 -7.76
C THR A 192 -13.36 -28.58 -6.33
N THR A 193 -12.64 -29.69 -6.08
CA THR A 193 -12.55 -30.32 -4.76
C THR A 193 -11.09 -30.42 -4.32
N TRP A 194 -10.82 -29.93 -3.12
CA TRP A 194 -9.53 -30.00 -2.44
C TRP A 194 -9.55 -31.11 -1.40
N ASN A 195 -8.71 -32.11 -1.60
CA ASN A 195 -8.64 -33.26 -0.70
C ASN A 195 -7.31 -33.24 0.05
N SER A 196 -7.37 -33.28 1.39
CA SER A 196 -6.22 -33.41 2.27
C SER A 196 -6.30 -34.74 3.00
N PHE A 197 -5.31 -35.61 2.79
CA PHE A 197 -5.25 -36.97 3.37
C PHE A 197 -4.17 -37.06 4.46
N GLY A 198 -4.19 -36.14 5.41
CA GLY A 198 -3.18 -36.09 6.48
C GLY A 198 -1.93 -35.27 6.10
N SER A 199 -0.82 -35.51 6.79
CA SER A 199 0.37 -34.64 6.73
C SER A 199 1.01 -34.61 5.34
N GLY A 200 0.73 -33.54 4.58
CA GLY A 200 1.57 -33.07 3.48
C GLY A 200 1.04 -33.23 2.06
N ASN A 201 -0.07 -33.93 1.83
CA ASN A 201 -0.59 -34.13 0.47
C ASN A 201 -1.92 -33.40 0.27
N ILE A 202 -1.89 -32.37 -0.57
CA ILE A 202 -3.06 -31.64 -1.05
C ILE A 202 -3.24 -32.01 -2.52
N ASN A 203 -4.31 -32.74 -2.83
CA ASN A 203 -4.65 -33.09 -4.21
C ASN A 203 -5.73 -32.11 -4.72
N ASN A 204 -5.45 -31.48 -5.87
CA ASN A 204 -6.40 -30.64 -6.59
C ASN A 204 -6.98 -31.45 -7.76
N ILE A 205 -8.30 -31.64 -7.75
CA ILE A 205 -9.01 -32.32 -8.83
C ILE A 205 -9.90 -31.30 -9.53
N SER A 206 -9.65 -31.08 -10.82
CA SER A 206 -10.48 -30.27 -11.72
C SER A 206 -11.08 -31.16 -12.81
N GLY A 207 -12.41 -31.23 -12.89
CA GLY A 207 -13.16 -32.06 -13.85
C GLY A 207 -13.80 -33.32 -13.23
N ASP A 208 -14.41 -34.18 -14.07
CA ASP A 208 -15.12 -35.38 -13.63
C ASP A 208 -14.15 -36.42 -13.03
N ALA A 209 -14.40 -36.81 -11.77
CA ALA A 209 -13.67 -37.87 -11.09
C ALA A 209 -14.57 -39.10 -10.91
N HIS A 210 -14.11 -40.25 -11.40
CA HIS A 210 -14.76 -41.54 -11.16
C HIS A 210 -13.99 -42.34 -10.13
N PHE A 211 -14.62 -42.58 -8.97
CA PHE A 211 -14.12 -43.47 -7.93
C PHE A 211 -14.86 -44.81 -8.05
N GLY A 212 -14.20 -45.81 -8.63
CA GLY A 212 -14.67 -47.18 -8.69
C GLY A 212 -13.87 -48.07 -7.75
N ALA A 213 -14.50 -49.11 -7.19
CA ALA A 213 -13.78 -50.13 -6.44
C ALA A 213 -12.92 -50.95 -7.41
N THR A 214 -11.60 -50.92 -7.24
CA THR A 214 -10.70 -51.88 -7.89
C THR A 214 -10.89 -53.24 -7.22
N LEU A 215 -11.66 -54.12 -7.85
CA LEU A 215 -11.63 -55.54 -7.51
C LEU A 215 -10.27 -56.08 -7.98
N GLY A 216 -9.38 -56.34 -7.02
CA GLY A 216 -8.07 -56.92 -7.27
C GLY A 216 -8.18 -58.28 -7.95
N GLN A 217 -7.34 -58.48 -8.97
CA GLN A 217 -6.96 -59.80 -9.47
C GLN A 217 -5.68 -60.25 -8.78
#